data_AF-A0A552UYN8-F1
#
_entry.id   AF-A0A552UYN8-F1
#
_cell.length_a   1.000
_cell.length_b   1.000
_cell.length_c   1.000
_cell.angle_alpha   90.00
_cell.angle_beta   90.00
_cell.angle_gamma   90.00
#
_symmetry.space_group_name_H-M   'P 1'
#
loop_
_entity.id
_entity.type
_entity.pdbx_description
1 polymer ?
#
loop_
_entity_poly.entity_id
_entity_poly.type
_entity_poly.pdbx_seq_one_letter_code
_entity_poly.pdbx_strand_id
1 'polypeptide(L)'
;MRYIIAFILISLSVKAQQNAMHCGYDFTSYVVLDVHEDGKKENIKNLKITIVDSVGREVINTNNLYSWKNANQPMLFGFNYLIDDNNQRLAEGVKTAKERYFFPYAKDNYFLSVSNTFEADRFAFKIEDIDGKANGGKFKTVIIPLNSYNMYVLCSNESQQAAMKFGRKINKPVDVVLEKE
;
A
#
# COMPACT_ATOMS: atom_id res chain seq x y z
N MET A 1 35.05 46.66 1.55
CA MET A 1 34.20 46.10 0.47
C MET A 1 34.29 44.58 0.33
N ARG A 2 35.45 43.94 0.51
CA ARG A 2 35.65 42.48 0.33
C ARG A 2 34.77 41.59 1.25
N TYR A 3 34.51 42.02 2.48
CA TYR A 3 33.69 41.27 3.46
C TYR A 3 32.18 41.44 3.30
N ILE A 4 31.74 42.51 2.62
CA ILE A 4 30.31 42.78 2.38
C ILE A 4 29.76 41.82 1.31
N ILE A 5 30.59 41.49 0.31
CA ILE A 5 30.25 40.52 -0.74
C ILE A 5 30.14 39.09 -0.16
N ALA A 6 30.97 38.73 0.82
CA ALA A 6 30.86 37.43 1.48
C ALA A 6 29.53 37.32 2.28
N PHE A 7 29.09 38.40 2.93
CA PHE A 7 27.85 38.40 3.70
C PHE A 7 26.58 38.35 2.80
N ILE A 8 26.63 38.98 1.61
CA ILE A 8 25.54 38.93 0.63
C ILE A 8 25.39 37.53 0.01
N LEU A 9 26.50 36.81 -0.21
CA LEU A 9 26.46 35.45 -0.75
C LEU A 9 25.90 34.43 0.26
N ILE A 10 26.19 34.58 1.55
CA ILE A 10 25.69 33.68 2.60
C ILE A 10 24.18 33.84 2.82
N SER A 11 23.67 35.08 2.73
CA SER A 11 22.23 35.36 2.91
C SER A 11 21.36 34.91 1.71
N LEU A 12 21.95 34.78 0.51
CA LEU A 12 21.27 34.20 -0.65
C LEU A 12 21.24 32.66 -0.62
N SER A 13 22.20 32.00 0.05
CA SER A 13 22.21 30.54 0.20
C SER A 13 21.17 30.00 1.19
N VAL A 14 20.74 30.77 2.19
CA VAL A 14 19.74 30.31 3.17
C VAL A 14 18.35 30.13 2.54
N LYS A 15 18.03 30.89 1.48
CA LYS A 15 16.76 30.74 0.74
C LYS A 15 16.76 29.62 -0.29
N ALA A 16 17.92 28.99 -0.55
CA ALA A 16 18.06 27.88 -1.49
C ALA A 16 17.79 26.51 -0.84
N GLN A 17 17.55 26.44 0.48
CA GLN A 17 16.85 25.32 1.09
C GLN A 17 15.37 25.41 0.70
N GLN A 18 15.10 25.22 -0.59
CA GLN A 18 13.76 24.97 -1.08
C GLN A 18 13.26 23.77 -0.29
N ASN A 19 12.15 23.96 0.44
CA ASN A 19 11.35 22.88 0.97
C ASN A 19 11.14 21.89 -0.18
N ALA A 20 11.91 20.80 -0.22
CA ALA A 20 11.50 19.64 -0.99
C ALA A 20 10.08 19.38 -0.53
N MET A 21 9.12 19.52 -1.45
CA MET A 21 7.70 19.48 -1.15
C MET A 21 7.37 18.04 -0.80
N HIS A 22 7.71 17.66 0.44
CA HIS A 22 7.58 16.32 0.96
C HIS A 22 6.10 16.04 1.12
N CYS A 23 5.60 15.07 0.36
CA CYS A 23 4.23 14.65 0.45
C CYS A 23 4.08 13.81 1.73
N GLY A 24 2.90 13.85 2.37
CA GLY A 24 2.66 13.06 3.60
C GLY A 24 2.73 11.54 3.42
N TYR A 25 2.95 11.07 2.19
CA TYR A 25 3.18 9.67 1.83
C TYR A 25 4.64 9.39 1.44
N ASP A 26 5.54 10.35 1.62
CA ASP A 26 6.97 10.15 1.40
C ASP A 26 7.45 8.93 2.20
N PHE A 27 8.32 8.13 1.58
CA PHE A 27 8.86 6.88 2.12
C PHE A 27 7.83 5.75 2.34
N THR A 28 6.59 5.91 1.86
CA THR A 28 5.55 4.87 1.96
C THR A 28 5.15 4.39 0.57
N SER A 29 5.01 3.08 0.44
CA SER A 29 4.40 2.43 -0.72
C SER A 29 3.24 1.55 -0.27
N TYR A 30 2.39 1.16 -1.21
CA TYR A 30 1.26 0.27 -0.93
C TYR A 30 1.29 -0.95 -1.84
N VAL A 31 0.92 -2.10 -1.31
CA VAL A 31 0.57 -3.27 -2.12
C VAL A 31 -0.94 -3.39 -2.08
N VAL A 32 -1.58 -3.53 -3.25
CA VAL A 32 -3.04 -3.62 -3.38
C VAL A 32 -3.39 -4.92 -4.07
N LEU A 33 -4.33 -5.69 -3.51
CA LEU A 33 -4.76 -6.98 -4.06
C LEU A 33 -6.26 -6.94 -4.35
N ASP A 34 -6.62 -7.19 -5.60
CA ASP A 34 -7.99 -7.42 -6.05
C ASP A 34 -8.25 -8.93 -5.97
N VAL A 35 -9.02 -9.39 -4.98
CA VAL A 35 -9.19 -10.80 -4.67
C VAL A 35 -10.64 -11.20 -4.85
N HIS A 36 -10.93 -11.94 -5.92
CA HIS A 36 -12.29 -12.31 -6.30
C HIS A 36 -12.41 -13.78 -6.70
N GLU A 37 -13.64 -14.28 -6.74
CA GLU A 37 -13.95 -15.61 -7.28
C GLU A 37 -13.96 -15.56 -8.82
N ASP A 38 -13.64 -16.69 -9.46
CA ASP A 38 -13.71 -16.79 -10.91
C ASP A 38 -15.11 -16.41 -11.44
N GLY A 39 -15.14 -15.61 -12.51
CA GLY A 39 -16.36 -15.07 -13.10
C GLY A 39 -17.08 -13.98 -12.28
N LYS A 40 -16.62 -13.65 -11.07
CA LYS A 40 -17.16 -12.55 -10.24
C LYS A 40 -16.27 -11.31 -10.30
N LYS A 41 -16.86 -10.15 -10.06
CA LYS A 41 -16.13 -8.87 -10.01
C LYS A 41 -16.00 -8.33 -8.58
N GLU A 42 -16.79 -8.87 -7.67
CA GLU A 42 -16.85 -8.47 -6.28
C GLU A 42 -15.69 -9.08 -5.51
N ASN A 43 -15.02 -8.25 -4.70
CA ASN A 43 -13.97 -8.72 -3.81
C ASN A 43 -14.55 -9.63 -2.71
N ILE A 44 -13.85 -10.72 -2.44
CA ILE A 44 -14.18 -11.62 -1.32
C ILE A 44 -13.74 -10.94 -0.02
N LYS A 45 -14.66 -10.78 0.93
CA LYS A 45 -14.38 -10.14 2.21
C LYS A 45 -13.85 -11.14 3.25
N ASN A 46 -13.33 -10.61 4.36
CA ASN A 46 -12.93 -11.38 5.55
C ASN A 46 -11.86 -12.46 5.32
N LEU A 47 -11.11 -12.39 4.22
CA LEU A 47 -9.90 -13.19 4.02
C LEU A 47 -8.79 -12.75 4.96
N LYS A 48 -8.02 -13.73 5.47
CA LYS A 48 -6.74 -13.46 6.15
C LYS A 48 -5.64 -13.44 5.09
N ILE A 49 -5.05 -12.28 4.87
CA ILE A 49 -3.96 -12.10 3.91
C ILE A 49 -2.72 -11.61 4.66
N THR A 50 -1.64 -12.39 4.57
CA THR A 50 -0.38 -12.16 5.27
C THR A 50 0.78 -12.07 4.29
N ILE A 51 1.81 -11.29 4.61
CA ILE A 51 3.11 -11.43 3.95
C ILE A 51 3.84 -12.62 4.57
N VAL A 52 4.42 -13.46 3.73
CA VAL A 52 5.20 -14.62 4.13
C VAL A 52 6.60 -14.61 3.50
N ASP A 53 7.55 -15.24 4.18
CA ASP A 53 8.91 -15.45 3.68
C ASP A 53 8.98 -16.63 2.68
N SER A 54 10.18 -16.92 2.17
CA SER A 54 10.42 -17.98 1.18
C SER A 54 10.06 -19.40 1.66
N VAL A 55 9.84 -19.59 2.96
CA VAL A 55 9.42 -20.88 3.55
C VAL A 55 7.97 -20.84 4.06
N GLY A 56 7.24 -19.76 3.75
CA GLY A 56 5.82 -19.62 4.07
C GLY A 56 5.51 -19.16 5.49
N ARG A 57 6.50 -18.66 6.25
CA ARG A 57 6.27 -18.12 7.61
C ARG A 57 5.85 -16.67 7.53
N GLU A 58 4.92 -16.27 8.41
CA GLU A 58 4.47 -14.88 8.50
C GLU A 58 5.64 -13.93 8.80
N VAL A 59 5.73 -12.85 8.02
CA VAL A 59 6.75 -11.81 8.20
C VAL A 59 6.30 -10.85 9.28
N ILE A 60 7.17 -10.63 10.28
CA ILE A 60 6.93 -9.70 11.37
C ILE A 60 7.55 -8.33 11.05
N ASN A 61 6.81 -7.26 11.28
CA ASN A 61 7.27 -5.88 11.13
C ASN A 61 8.18 -5.43 12.30
N THR A 62 9.30 -6.12 12.49
CA THR A 62 10.20 -5.88 13.62
C THR A 62 10.66 -4.41 13.63
N ASN A 63 10.34 -3.68 14.69
CA ASN A 63 10.71 -2.28 14.87
C ASN A 63 10.43 -1.37 13.65
N ASN A 64 9.29 -1.58 12.97
CA ASN A 64 8.89 -0.84 11.77
C ASN A 64 9.86 -0.97 10.57
N LEU A 65 10.58 -2.09 10.48
CA LEU A 65 11.51 -2.34 9.37
C LEU A 65 10.82 -2.33 8.00
N TYR A 66 9.61 -2.90 7.91
CA TYR A 66 8.90 -3.10 6.63
C TYR A 66 7.71 -2.16 6.46
N SER A 67 7.17 -1.60 7.54
CA SER A 67 6.06 -0.66 7.53
C SER A 67 6.14 0.31 8.70
N TRP A 68 5.68 1.54 8.51
CA TRP A 68 5.67 2.58 9.55
C TRP A 68 4.58 2.38 10.61
N LYS A 69 3.73 1.35 10.47
CA LYS A 69 2.63 1.04 11.39
C LYS A 69 2.71 -0.40 11.87
N ASN A 70 2.12 -0.68 13.03
CA ASN A 70 2.00 -2.02 13.60
C ASN A 70 3.38 -2.69 13.85
N ALA A 71 4.27 -1.99 14.55
CA ALA A 71 5.57 -2.54 14.94
C ALA A 71 5.42 -3.87 15.69
N ASN A 72 6.31 -4.83 15.39
CA ASN A 72 6.39 -6.14 16.02
C ASN A 72 5.11 -7.00 15.87
N GLN A 73 4.29 -6.70 14.86
CA GLN A 73 3.13 -7.49 14.47
C GLN A 73 3.34 -8.14 13.10
N PRO A 74 2.59 -9.20 12.76
CA PRO A 74 2.57 -9.75 11.41
C PRO A 74 2.14 -8.70 10.37
N MET A 75 2.75 -8.76 9.20
CA MET A 75 2.41 -7.92 8.06
C MET A 75 1.09 -8.39 7.43
N LEU A 76 -0.01 -7.76 7.84
CA LEU A 76 -1.39 -8.12 7.47
C LEU A 76 -2.01 -7.09 6.54
N PHE A 77 -2.65 -7.54 5.46
CA PHE A 77 -3.45 -6.66 4.61
C PHE A 77 -4.75 -6.28 5.32
N GLY A 78 -5.15 -5.03 5.18
CA GLY A 78 -6.46 -4.55 5.59
C GLY A 78 -7.41 -4.51 4.39
N PHE A 79 -8.68 -4.85 4.62
CA PHE A 79 -9.73 -4.57 3.66
C PHE A 79 -10.08 -3.09 3.71
N ASN A 80 -10.14 -2.43 2.56
CA ASN A 80 -10.46 -1.00 2.49
C ASN A 80 -11.91 -0.73 2.87
N TYR A 81 -12.18 0.49 3.30
CA TYR A 81 -13.48 0.89 3.83
C TYR A 81 -13.79 2.34 3.46
N LEU A 82 -15.08 2.67 3.53
CA LEU A 82 -15.55 4.03 3.28
C LEU A 82 -15.36 4.90 4.52
N ILE A 83 -15.04 6.16 4.28
CA ILE A 83 -14.93 7.20 5.29
C ILE A 83 -15.78 8.41 4.90
N ASP A 84 -16.27 9.13 5.91
CA ASP A 84 -17.01 10.38 5.77
C ASP A 84 -16.07 11.59 5.56
N ASP A 85 -16.65 12.78 5.44
CA ASP A 85 -15.90 14.05 5.31
C ASP A 85 -15.00 14.35 6.52
N ASN A 86 -15.28 13.75 7.69
CA ASN A 86 -14.49 13.90 8.91
C ASN A 86 -13.42 12.80 9.07
N ASN A 87 -13.19 11.99 8.04
CA ASN A 87 -12.30 10.81 8.05
C ASN A 87 -12.73 9.70 9.03
N GLN A 88 -14.00 9.67 9.43
CA GLN A 88 -14.55 8.62 10.27
C GLN A 88 -15.01 7.45 9.40
N ARG A 89 -14.70 6.22 9.86
CA ARG A 89 -15.12 4.99 9.18
C ARG A 89 -16.65 4.89 9.17
N LEU A 90 -17.22 4.69 7.99
CA LEU A 90 -18.64 4.44 7.81
C LEU A 90 -18.96 2.97 8.09
N ALA A 91 -20.09 2.75 8.77
CA ALA A 91 -20.66 1.41 8.89
C ALA A 91 -21.25 0.98 7.54
N GLU A 92 -21.29 -0.33 7.31
CA GLU A 92 -21.79 -0.88 6.05
C GLU A 92 -23.26 -0.49 5.80
N GLY A 93 -23.54 0.01 4.59
CA GLY A 93 -24.89 0.43 4.18
C GLY A 93 -25.32 1.84 4.61
N VAL A 94 -24.53 2.55 5.42
CA VAL A 94 -24.80 3.95 5.79
C VAL A 94 -24.44 4.87 4.62
N LYS A 95 -25.41 5.68 4.16
CA LYS A 95 -25.17 6.69 3.12
C LYS A 95 -25.01 8.07 3.74
N THR A 96 -23.91 8.74 3.43
CA THR A 96 -23.65 10.14 3.79
C THR A 96 -23.67 11.03 2.54
N ALA A 97 -23.70 12.35 2.74
CA ALA A 97 -23.69 13.30 1.61
C ALA A 97 -22.41 13.19 0.74
N LYS A 98 -21.30 12.79 1.37
CA LYS A 98 -20.03 12.47 0.71
C LYS A 98 -19.41 11.27 1.39
N GLU A 99 -18.89 10.37 0.58
CA GLU A 99 -18.14 9.19 0.98
C GLU A 99 -16.95 9.03 0.03
N ARG A 100 -15.84 8.53 0.56
CA ARG A 100 -14.70 8.08 -0.25
C ARG A 100 -14.05 6.89 0.42
N TYR A 101 -13.32 6.11 -0.35
CA TYR A 101 -12.49 5.06 0.21
C TYR A 101 -11.34 5.65 1.04
N PHE A 102 -11.06 5.05 2.18
CA PHE A 102 -9.94 5.42 3.05
C PHE A 102 -8.63 5.44 2.28
N PHE A 103 -8.40 4.40 1.47
CA PHE A 103 -7.33 4.41 0.47
C PHE A 103 -7.89 4.58 -0.95
N PRO A 104 -7.76 5.77 -1.59
CA PRO A 104 -8.41 6.06 -2.87
C PRO A 104 -8.01 5.13 -4.02
N TYR A 105 -6.81 4.56 -3.97
CA TYR A 105 -6.26 3.72 -5.04
C TYR A 105 -6.62 2.24 -4.91
N ALA A 106 -7.20 1.82 -3.79
CA ALA A 106 -7.59 0.43 -3.56
C ALA A 106 -9.10 0.19 -3.61
N LYS A 107 -9.98 1.19 -3.75
CA LYS A 107 -11.44 0.97 -3.78
C LYS A 107 -11.91 -0.05 -2.72
N ASP A 108 -12.62 -1.11 -3.07
CA ASP A 108 -13.05 -2.21 -2.19
C ASP A 108 -12.06 -3.39 -2.15
N ASN A 109 -10.77 -3.14 -2.35
CA ASN A 109 -9.72 -4.15 -2.39
C ASN A 109 -8.96 -4.22 -1.05
N TYR A 110 -8.09 -5.23 -0.94
CA TYR A 110 -7.13 -5.33 0.14
C TYR A 110 -5.93 -4.43 -0.12
N PHE A 111 -5.37 -3.84 0.95
CA PHE A 111 -4.15 -3.05 0.85
C PHE A 111 -3.25 -3.22 2.08
N LEU A 112 -1.96 -3.09 1.85
CA LEU A 112 -0.92 -3.08 2.89
C LEU A 112 0.01 -1.89 2.66
N SER A 113 0.23 -1.09 3.71
CA SER A 113 1.23 -0.03 3.71
C SER A 113 2.59 -0.62 4.04
N VAL A 114 3.60 -0.33 3.22
CA VAL A 114 4.99 -0.75 3.40
C VAL A 114 5.93 0.46 3.26
N SER A 115 7.17 0.34 3.71
CA SER A 115 8.20 1.32 3.38
C SER A 115 8.53 1.28 1.88
N ASN A 116 9.03 2.37 1.33
CA ASN A 116 9.51 2.41 -0.06
C ASN A 116 10.75 1.54 -0.30
N THR A 117 11.48 1.19 0.75
CA THR A 117 12.64 0.28 0.72
C THR A 117 12.25 -1.19 0.91
N PHE A 118 10.96 -1.51 0.98
CA PHE A 118 10.50 -2.88 1.14
C PHE A 118 10.91 -3.74 -0.07
N GLU A 119 11.74 -4.76 0.16
CA GLU A 119 12.25 -5.67 -0.86
C GLU A 119 11.20 -6.73 -1.23
N ALA A 120 10.13 -6.30 -1.93
CA ALA A 120 8.97 -7.12 -2.27
C ALA A 120 9.32 -8.45 -2.94
N ASP A 121 10.35 -8.48 -3.80
CA ASP A 121 10.79 -9.67 -4.53
C ASP A 121 11.28 -10.83 -3.64
N ARG A 122 11.52 -10.58 -2.34
CA ARG A 122 11.95 -11.59 -1.36
C ARG A 122 10.79 -12.28 -0.65
N PHE A 123 9.57 -11.82 -0.87
CA PHE A 123 8.40 -12.23 -0.11
C PHE A 123 7.26 -12.70 -1.01
N ALA A 124 6.28 -13.33 -0.40
CA ALA A 124 5.00 -13.66 -1.03
C ALA A 124 3.86 -13.15 -0.16
N PHE A 125 2.65 -13.09 -0.70
CA PHE A 125 1.45 -13.00 0.13
C PHE A 125 0.73 -14.34 0.14
N LYS A 126 0.22 -14.72 1.32
CA LYS A 126 -0.59 -15.90 1.55
C LYS A 126 -2.02 -15.48 1.82
N ILE A 127 -2.97 -16.05 1.09
CA ILE A 127 -4.41 -15.82 1.26
C ILE A 127 -5.04 -17.05 1.87
N GLU A 128 -5.75 -16.86 2.98
CA GLU A 128 -6.47 -17.89 3.72
C GLU A 128 -7.93 -17.46 3.90
N ASP A 129 -8.86 -18.33 3.48
CA ASP A 129 -10.27 -18.18 3.80
C ASP A 129 -10.55 -18.76 5.18
N ILE A 130 -10.71 -17.86 6.15
CA ILE A 130 -10.95 -18.19 7.55
C ILE A 130 -12.43 -18.31 7.89
N ASP A 131 -13.32 -17.86 7.00
CA ASP A 131 -14.75 -17.71 7.24
C ASP A 131 -15.59 -18.27 6.08
N GLY A 132 -15.16 -19.41 5.53
CA GLY A 132 -15.72 -20.02 4.32
C GLY A 132 -17.25 -20.21 4.29
N LYS A 133 -17.95 -20.12 5.43
CA LYS A 133 -19.43 -20.07 5.42
C LYS A 133 -19.96 -18.71 4.96
N ALA A 134 -19.41 -17.61 5.45
CA ALA A 134 -19.78 -16.25 5.03
C ALA A 134 -19.46 -16.00 3.55
N ASN A 135 -18.45 -16.70 3.02
CA ASN A 135 -17.97 -16.60 1.65
C ASN A 135 -18.66 -17.56 0.66
N GLY A 136 -19.67 -18.31 1.08
CA GLY A 136 -20.44 -19.21 0.22
C GLY A 136 -19.67 -20.47 -0.23
N GLY A 137 -18.75 -20.94 0.61
CA GLY A 137 -17.83 -22.05 0.38
C GLY A 137 -16.41 -21.69 0.84
N LYS A 138 -15.58 -22.71 1.09
CA LYS A 138 -14.18 -22.51 1.48
C LYS A 138 -13.31 -22.35 0.22
N PHE A 139 -12.53 -21.28 0.17
CA PHE A 139 -11.53 -21.09 -0.89
C PHE A 139 -10.21 -21.76 -0.57
N LYS A 140 -9.50 -22.23 -1.60
CA LYS A 140 -8.16 -22.80 -1.47
C LYS A 140 -7.17 -21.76 -0.94
N THR A 141 -6.27 -22.18 -0.06
CA THR A 141 -5.13 -21.35 0.33
C THR A 141 -4.16 -21.20 -0.84
N VAL A 142 -3.79 -19.96 -1.15
CA VAL A 142 -2.82 -19.64 -2.20
C VAL A 142 -1.66 -18.83 -1.64
N ILE A 143 -0.46 -19.06 -2.18
CA ILE A 143 0.75 -18.29 -1.88
C ILE A 143 1.29 -17.78 -3.22
N ILE A 144 1.36 -16.46 -3.35
CA ILE A 144 1.74 -15.79 -4.61
C ILE A 144 2.95 -14.89 -4.33
N PRO A 145 4.07 -15.07 -5.07
CA PRO A 145 5.24 -14.20 -4.94
C PRO A 145 4.89 -12.73 -5.19
N LEU A 146 5.46 -11.84 -4.39
CA LEU A 146 5.40 -10.41 -4.64
C LEU A 146 6.51 -9.99 -5.60
N ASN A 147 6.26 -8.89 -6.30
CA ASN A 147 7.27 -8.20 -7.06
C ASN A 147 7.33 -6.71 -6.71
N SER A 148 8.49 -6.10 -6.85
CA SER A 148 8.69 -4.64 -6.76
C SER A 148 7.81 -3.82 -7.74
N TYR A 149 7.30 -4.40 -8.84
CA TYR A 149 6.30 -3.74 -9.69
C TYR A 149 4.89 -3.73 -9.08
N ASN A 150 4.60 -4.56 -8.07
CA ASN A 150 3.32 -4.57 -7.37
C ASN A 150 3.19 -3.45 -6.32
N MET A 151 4.27 -2.70 -6.05
CA MET A 151 4.28 -1.59 -5.11
C MET A 151 3.84 -0.27 -5.76
N TYR A 152 2.83 0.35 -5.16
CA TYR A 152 2.30 1.66 -5.48
C TYR A 152 3.11 2.73 -4.77
N VAL A 153 3.95 3.44 -5.53
CA VAL A 153 4.69 4.60 -5.02
C VAL A 153 3.85 5.84 -5.30
N LEU A 154 3.34 6.50 -4.24
CA LEU A 154 2.43 7.64 -4.38
C LEU A 154 3.16 8.96 -4.57
N CYS A 155 4.26 9.15 -3.86
CA CYS A 155 5.01 10.40 -3.84
C CYS A 155 6.50 10.11 -3.77
N SER A 156 7.21 10.27 -4.88
CA SER A 156 8.66 10.48 -4.87
C SER A 156 9.10 11.19 -6.15
N ASN A 157 10.12 12.05 -6.05
CA ASN A 157 10.84 12.55 -7.23
C ASN A 157 11.39 11.37 -8.08
N GLU A 158 11.67 10.24 -7.44
CA GLU A 158 12.08 9.00 -8.08
C GLU A 158 10.97 8.37 -8.92
N SER A 159 9.70 8.42 -8.52
CA SER A 159 8.59 7.91 -9.32
C SER A 159 8.37 8.76 -10.58
N GLN A 160 8.58 10.07 -10.48
CA GLN A 160 8.61 10.97 -11.64
C GLN A 160 9.82 10.68 -12.55
N GLN A 161 11.03 10.56 -11.99
CA GLN A 161 12.23 10.25 -12.77
C GLN A 161 12.18 8.86 -13.43
N ALA A 162 11.67 7.85 -12.73
CA ALA A 162 11.45 6.51 -13.27
C ALA A 162 10.35 6.54 -14.34
N ALA A 163 9.27 7.30 -14.14
CA ALA A 163 8.22 7.47 -15.14
C ALA A 163 8.72 8.18 -16.42
N MET A 164 9.67 9.10 -16.28
CA MET A 164 10.31 9.78 -17.42
C MET A 164 11.26 8.86 -18.20
N LYS A 165 11.91 7.89 -17.54
CA LYS A 165 12.87 6.97 -18.19
C LYS A 165 12.23 5.68 -18.73
N PHE A 166 11.21 5.15 -18.05
CA PHE A 166 10.64 3.82 -18.32
C PHE A 166 9.13 3.84 -18.60
N GLY A 167 8.53 5.04 -18.69
CA GLY A 167 7.08 5.21 -18.75
C GLY A 167 6.44 5.13 -17.36
N ARG A 168 5.23 5.71 -17.21
CA ARG A 168 4.51 5.67 -15.93
C ARG A 168 4.30 4.21 -15.49
N LYS A 169 4.88 3.82 -14.34
CA LYS A 169 4.45 2.59 -13.64
C LYS A 169 2.94 2.70 -13.46
N ILE A 170 2.19 1.81 -14.09
CA ILE A 170 0.74 1.76 -13.93
C ILE A 170 0.50 1.05 -12.61
N ASN A 171 0.24 1.85 -11.58
CA ASN A 171 -0.22 1.41 -10.28
C ASN A 171 -1.55 0.65 -10.46
N LYS A 172 -1.48 -0.68 -10.56
CA LYS A 172 -2.63 -1.58 -10.75
C LYS A 172 -2.65 -2.64 -9.66
N PRO A 173 -3.85 -3.03 -9.18
CA PRO A 173 -3.94 -4.05 -8.16
C PRO A 173 -3.37 -5.36 -8.70
N VAL A 174 -2.83 -6.17 -7.81
CA VAL A 174 -2.53 -7.56 -8.14
C VAL A 174 -3.87 -8.27 -8.22
N ASP A 175 -4.21 -8.71 -9.42
CA ASP A 175 -5.40 -9.50 -9.70
C ASP A 175 -5.20 -10.93 -9.19
N VAL A 176 -6.10 -11.40 -8.33
CA VAL A 176 -6.03 -12.72 -7.70
C VAL A 176 -7.39 -13.39 -7.77
N VAL A 177 -7.47 -14.44 -8.60
CA VAL A 177 -8.66 -15.26 -8.75
C VAL A 177 -8.57 -16.47 -7.81
N LEU A 178 -9.54 -16.61 -6.90
CA LEU A 178 -9.62 -17.75 -5.99
C LEU A 178 -10.56 -18.83 -6.51
N GLU A 179 -10.14 -20.08 -6.34
CA GLU A 179 -10.94 -21.27 -6.57
C GLU A 179 -11.46 -21.85 -5.26
N LYS A 180 -12.68 -22.39 -5.28
CA LYS A 180 -13.23 -23.15 -4.17
C LYS A 180 -12.54 -24.50 -4.02
N GLU A 181 -12.49 -25.00 -2.78
CA GLU A 181 -12.03 -26.36 -2.44
C GLU A 181 -12.94 -27.45 -3.02
#